data_AF-A0A508BB61-F1
#
_entry.id   AF-A0A508BB61-F1
#
_cell.length_a   1.000
_cell.length_b   1.000
_cell.length_c   1.000
_cell.angle_alpha   90.00
_cell.angle_beta   90.00
_cell.angle_gamma   90.00
#
_symmetry.space_group_name_H-M   'P 1'
#
loop_
_entity.id
_entity.type
_entity.pdbx_description
1 polymer ?
#
loop_
_entity_poly.entity_id
_entity_poly.type
_entity_poly.pdbx_seq_one_letter_code
_entity_poly.pdbx_strand_id
1 'polypeptide(L)'
;MNDMNVVADKDVTVETLTVKDGMTLNGPSSLFGPTQQDCEWGTDYTAASDGVVVAWLDCHTDKRQGNLVGQVNGSTRAAASAHRDADGSNKTLVDYCSITMPVRKGEEWRVDFSQDCDLPGGTSGPAARSLCWMPVGNPADS
;
A
#
# COMPACT_ATOMS: atom_id res chain seq x y z
N MET A 1 -46.13 15.47 31.74
CA MET A 1 -45.95 16.07 30.40
C MET A 1 -44.72 15.39 29.83
N ASN A 2 -44.89 14.49 28.87
CA ASN A 2 -43.79 13.74 28.28
C ASN A 2 -43.20 14.51 27.09
N ASP A 3 -41.87 14.63 27.14
CA ASP A 3 -40.83 14.56 26.11
C ASP A 3 -41.10 15.04 24.68
N MET A 4 -40.15 15.85 24.19
CA MET A 4 -39.54 15.63 22.88
C MET A 4 -38.09 16.10 22.91
N ASN A 5 -37.18 15.15 23.10
CA ASN A 5 -35.75 15.34 22.85
C ASN A 5 -35.52 15.05 21.37
N VAL A 6 -35.32 16.10 20.57
CA VAL A 6 -35.02 15.95 19.14
C VAL A 6 -33.54 15.57 19.02
N VAL A 7 -33.26 14.28 18.90
CA VAL A 7 -31.95 13.80 18.44
C VAL A 7 -31.92 14.03 16.93
N ALA A 8 -31.09 14.97 16.48
CA ALA A 8 -30.81 15.10 15.07
C ALA A 8 -29.98 13.88 14.63
N ASP A 9 -30.62 12.94 13.95
CA ASP A 9 -29.91 11.94 13.16
C ASP A 9 -29.07 12.70 12.14
N LYS A 10 -27.74 12.55 12.21
CA LYS A 10 -26.87 12.98 11.13
C LYS A 10 -27.12 12.03 9.96
N ASP A 11 -27.65 12.55 8.87
CA ASP A 11 -27.71 11.83 7.60
C ASP A 11 -26.29 11.36 7.22
N VAL A 12 -26.03 10.07 7.40
CA VAL A 12 -24.84 9.41 6.85
C VAL A 12 -25.22 8.92 5.47
N THR A 13 -24.94 9.73 4.46
CA THR A 13 -25.08 9.31 3.06
C THR A 13 -24.00 8.28 2.77
N VAL A 14 -24.36 6.98 2.78
CA VAL A 14 -23.48 5.90 2.30
C VAL A 14 -23.58 5.90 0.78
N GLU A 15 -22.74 6.70 0.11
CA GLU A 15 -22.58 6.60 -1.33
C GLU A 15 -21.92 5.26 -1.66
N THR A 16 -22.70 4.35 -2.23
CA THR A 16 -22.17 3.13 -2.84
C THR A 16 -21.30 3.54 -4.02
N LEU A 17 -19.98 3.48 -3.85
CA LEU A 17 -19.04 3.65 -4.95
C LEU A 17 -19.27 2.52 -5.96
N THR A 18 -19.94 2.85 -7.07
CA THR A 18 -20.14 1.91 -8.17
C THR A 18 -18.90 1.97 -9.05
N VAL A 19 -17.95 1.08 -8.81
CA VAL A 19 -16.83 0.86 -9.75
C VAL A 19 -17.39 0.07 -10.93
N LYS A 20 -17.38 0.66 -12.13
CA LYS A 20 -17.82 -0.05 -13.35
C LYS A 20 -16.92 -1.27 -13.58
N ASP A 21 -17.53 -2.32 -14.13
CA ASP A 21 -16.95 -3.64 -14.46
C ASP A 21 -16.76 -4.62 -13.29
N GLY A 22 -17.85 -4.91 -12.58
CA GLY A 22 -17.99 -6.18 -11.84
C GLY A 22 -17.34 -6.25 -10.46
N MET A 23 -16.74 -5.16 -9.98
CA MET A 23 -16.32 -5.04 -8.57
C MET A 23 -17.38 -4.29 -7.76
N THR A 24 -18.14 -5.02 -6.96
CA THR A 24 -19.01 -4.44 -5.94
C THR A 24 -18.27 -4.43 -4.61
N LEU A 25 -18.02 -3.26 -4.03
CA LEU A 25 -17.54 -3.16 -2.66
C LEU A 25 -18.74 -3.39 -1.73
N ASN A 26 -18.86 -4.60 -1.18
CA ASN A 26 -19.92 -4.91 -0.22
C ASN A 26 -19.53 -4.36 1.16
N GLY A 27 -19.86 -3.10 1.41
CA GLY A 27 -19.58 -2.41 2.67
C GLY A 27 -19.53 -0.89 2.47
N PRO A 28 -19.68 -0.08 3.54
CA PRO A 28 -19.57 1.36 3.40
C PRO A 28 -18.13 1.73 3.02
N SER A 29 -17.95 2.66 2.08
CA SER A 29 -16.63 3.21 1.71
C SER A 29 -15.90 3.86 2.89
N SER A 30 -16.63 4.17 3.98
CA SER A 30 -16.11 4.63 5.27
C SER A 30 -15.32 3.56 6.06
N LEU A 31 -15.20 2.33 5.56
CA LEU A 31 -14.35 1.30 6.17
C LEU A 31 -12.86 1.65 6.12
N PHE A 32 -12.46 2.51 5.19
CA PHE A 32 -11.09 3.01 5.10
C PHE A 32 -11.06 4.51 5.43
N GLY A 33 -10.11 4.90 6.28
CA GLY A 33 -9.82 6.30 6.54
C GLY A 33 -9.11 6.96 5.34
N PRO A 34 -8.73 8.25 5.45
CA PRO A 34 -8.00 8.92 4.38
C PRO A 34 -6.69 8.20 4.11
N THR A 35 -6.53 7.69 2.87
CA THR A 35 -5.29 7.03 2.45
C THR A 35 -4.15 8.05 2.49
N GLN A 36 -3.07 7.70 3.16
CA GLN A 36 -1.84 8.46 3.07
C GLN A 36 -1.06 7.94 1.87
N GLN A 37 -0.99 8.75 0.82
CA GLN A 37 -0.17 8.49 -0.36
C GLN A 37 1.26 9.01 -0.14
N ASP A 38 2.18 8.50 -0.94
CA ASP A 38 3.57 8.94 -1.00
C ASP A 38 4.31 8.89 0.35
N CYS A 39 4.09 7.83 1.12
CA CYS A 39 4.92 7.57 2.30
C CYS A 39 6.39 7.42 1.87
N GLU A 40 7.29 7.83 2.75
CA GLU A 40 8.72 7.76 2.51
C GLU A 40 9.24 6.34 2.71
N TRP A 41 10.06 5.88 1.76
CA TRP A 41 10.75 4.60 1.83
C TRP A 41 11.84 4.65 2.89
N GLY A 42 12.00 3.59 3.68
CA GLY A 42 13.03 3.56 4.71
C GLY A 42 12.71 4.41 5.96
N THR A 43 11.49 4.93 6.07
CA THR A 43 11.01 5.67 7.26
C THR A 43 10.14 4.77 8.15
N ASP A 44 10.41 4.78 9.45
CA ASP A 44 9.60 4.09 10.45
C ASP A 44 8.35 4.92 10.80
N TYR A 45 7.17 4.29 10.77
CA TYR A 45 5.88 4.88 11.06
C TYR A 45 5.17 4.11 12.18
N THR A 46 4.50 4.81 13.10
CA THR A 46 3.60 4.16 14.07
C THR A 46 2.16 4.21 13.55
N ALA A 47 1.49 3.05 13.46
CA ALA A 47 0.12 2.97 12.99
C ALA A 47 -0.88 3.54 14.01
N ALA A 48 -1.60 4.62 13.64
CA ALA A 48 -2.62 5.23 14.50
C ALA A 48 -3.92 4.39 14.60
N SER A 49 -4.13 3.50 13.63
CA SER A 49 -5.27 2.57 13.52
C SER A 49 -4.77 1.22 12.98
N ASP A 50 -5.63 0.20 12.98
CA ASP A 50 -5.39 -0.96 12.13
C ASP A 50 -5.41 -0.52 10.65
N GLY A 51 -4.72 -1.25 9.79
CA GLY A 51 -4.70 -0.93 8.38
C GLY A 51 -3.78 -1.81 7.57
N VAL A 52 -3.55 -1.37 6.33
CA VAL A 52 -2.74 -2.09 5.35
C VAL A 52 -1.77 -1.13 4.71
N VAL A 53 -0.50 -1.53 4.66
CA VAL A 53 0.53 -0.88 3.85
C VAL A 53 0.56 -1.56 2.48
N VAL A 54 0.51 -0.79 1.41
CA VAL A 54 0.64 -1.29 0.04
C VAL A 54 1.83 -0.62 -0.62
N ALA A 55 2.69 -1.43 -1.23
CA ALA A 55 3.80 -0.91 -2.01
C ALA A 55 3.91 -1.70 -3.32
N TRP A 56 4.30 -1.02 -4.39
CA TRP A 56 4.56 -1.66 -5.68
C TRP A 56 5.81 -1.10 -6.34
N LEU A 57 6.38 -1.92 -7.20
CA LEU A 57 7.58 -1.65 -7.97
C LEU A 57 7.35 -2.10 -9.42
N ASP A 58 7.78 -1.24 -10.34
CA ASP A 58 7.90 -1.49 -11.77
C ASP A 58 9.35 -1.20 -12.19
N CYS A 59 10.08 -2.25 -12.56
CA CYS A 59 11.45 -2.14 -13.07
C CYS A 59 11.54 -2.26 -14.60
N HIS A 60 10.41 -2.17 -15.31
CA HIS A 60 10.33 -2.28 -16.77
C HIS A 60 11.15 -1.21 -17.50
N THR A 61 11.43 -0.06 -16.90
CA THR A 61 12.23 1.01 -17.53
C THR A 61 13.69 1.01 -17.05
N ASP A 62 13.92 0.58 -15.81
CA ASP A 62 15.23 0.61 -15.14
C ASP A 62 16.10 -0.59 -15.52
N LYS A 63 15.51 -1.74 -15.87
CA LYS A 63 16.24 -2.98 -16.19
C LYS A 63 17.14 -3.50 -15.07
N ARG A 64 16.91 -3.06 -13.83
CA ARG A 64 17.60 -3.55 -12.63
C ARG A 64 16.68 -4.41 -11.77
N GLN A 65 17.26 -5.32 -11.00
CA GLN A 65 16.50 -6.09 -10.02
C GLN A 65 16.18 -5.20 -8.82
N GLY A 66 14.98 -5.36 -8.26
CA GLY A 66 14.56 -4.57 -7.11
C GLY A 66 13.76 -5.42 -6.12
N ASN A 67 13.95 -5.11 -4.84
CA ASN A 67 13.34 -5.83 -3.74
C ASN A 67 12.54 -4.86 -2.88
N LEU A 68 11.36 -5.30 -2.47
CA LEU A 68 10.50 -4.65 -1.49
C LEU A 68 10.55 -5.49 -0.21
N VAL A 69 10.83 -4.86 0.93
CA VAL A 69 10.81 -5.52 2.25
C VAL A 69 9.96 -4.69 3.20
N GLY A 70 8.77 -5.21 3.53
CA GLY A 70 7.90 -4.64 4.56
C GLY A 70 8.22 -5.23 5.93
N GLN A 71 8.47 -4.35 6.90
CA GLN A 71 8.78 -4.70 8.28
C GLN A 71 7.70 -4.19 9.22
N VAL A 72 7.43 -4.96 10.28
CA VAL A 72 6.59 -4.55 11.40
C VAL A 72 7.27 -4.93 12.71
N ASN A 73 7.46 -3.97 13.62
CA ASN A 73 8.21 -4.10 14.86
C ASN A 73 9.59 -4.75 14.65
N GLY A 74 10.30 -4.29 13.61
CA GLY A 74 11.63 -4.78 13.23
C GLY A 74 11.67 -6.19 12.60
N SER A 75 10.52 -6.84 12.37
CA SER A 75 10.46 -8.17 11.73
C SER A 75 9.88 -8.09 10.33
N THR A 76 10.51 -8.77 9.36
CA THR A 76 9.97 -8.88 8.00
C THR A 76 8.60 -9.55 8.02
N ARG A 77 7.60 -8.87 7.47
CA ARG A 77 6.22 -9.35 7.38
C ARG A 77 5.78 -9.61 5.95
N ALA A 78 6.32 -8.88 4.99
CA ALA A 78 6.08 -9.10 3.57
C ALA A 78 7.36 -8.79 2.78
N ALA A 79 7.61 -9.55 1.72
CA ALA A 79 8.69 -9.27 0.80
C ALA A 79 8.30 -9.68 -0.63
N ALA A 80 8.76 -8.91 -1.60
CA ALA A 80 8.57 -9.21 -3.02
C ALA A 80 9.80 -8.76 -3.80
N SER A 81 10.03 -9.36 -4.95
CA SER A 81 11.15 -9.03 -5.82
C SER A 81 10.72 -8.96 -7.27
N ALA A 82 11.26 -8.00 -7.99
CA ALA A 82 11.13 -7.84 -9.42
C ALA A 82 12.49 -8.14 -10.07
N HIS A 83 12.48 -9.00 -11.08
CA HIS A 83 13.66 -9.52 -11.76
C HIS A 83 13.55 -9.26 -13.24
N ARG A 84 14.47 -8.44 -13.75
CA ARG A 84 14.71 -8.34 -15.19
C ARG A 84 16.13 -8.76 -15.50
N ASP A 85 16.33 -9.48 -16.60
CA ASP A 85 17.65 -9.80 -17.13
C ASP A 85 18.02 -8.74 -18.17
N ALA A 86 19.24 -8.22 -18.11
CA ALA A 86 19.74 -7.28 -19.11
C ALA A 86 20.27 -7.99 -20.36
N ASP A 87 20.57 -9.29 -20.28
CA ASP A 87 21.30 -10.04 -21.31
C ASP A 87 20.44 -11.01 -22.13
N GLY A 88 19.12 -10.93 -22.01
CA GLY A 88 18.19 -11.69 -22.87
C GLY A 88 18.29 -13.21 -22.72
N SER A 89 18.77 -13.73 -21.58
CA SER A 89 18.73 -15.16 -21.31
C SER A 89 17.28 -15.60 -21.01
N ASN A 90 16.98 -16.84 -21.37
CA ASN A 90 15.62 -17.42 -21.40
C ASN A 90 15.07 -17.74 -19.98
N LYS A 91 15.10 -16.77 -19.07
CA LYS A 91 14.62 -16.88 -17.68
C LYS A 91 13.26 -16.21 -17.53
N THR A 92 12.47 -16.70 -16.57
CA THR A 92 11.21 -16.07 -16.17
C THR A 92 11.49 -14.65 -15.67
N LEU A 93 10.96 -13.66 -16.37
CA LEU A 93 11.06 -12.24 -16.01
C LEU A 93 9.83 -11.82 -15.22
N VAL A 94 10.05 -11.03 -14.17
CA VAL A 94 8.98 -10.44 -13.36
C VAL A 94 9.30 -8.97 -13.24
N ASP A 95 8.80 -8.17 -14.17
CA ASP A 95 9.05 -6.72 -14.24
C ASP A 95 8.33 -5.94 -13.12
N TYR A 96 7.35 -6.58 -12.47
CA TYR A 96 6.46 -5.95 -11.50
C TYR A 96 6.36 -6.78 -10.23
N CYS A 97 6.43 -6.12 -9.08
CA CYS A 97 6.12 -6.77 -7.81
C CYS A 97 5.37 -5.83 -6.87
N SER A 98 4.64 -6.42 -5.93
CA SER A 98 3.90 -5.66 -4.92
C SER A 98 3.86 -6.41 -3.61
N ILE A 99 3.78 -5.67 -2.52
CA ILE A 99 3.47 -6.20 -1.19
C ILE A 99 2.19 -5.56 -0.65
N THR A 100 1.48 -6.35 0.14
CA THR A 100 0.33 -5.91 0.93
C THR A 100 0.56 -6.42 2.34
N MET A 101 0.72 -5.50 3.29
CA MET A 101 1.19 -5.81 4.63
C MET A 101 0.20 -5.29 5.68
N PRO A 102 -0.51 -6.17 6.40
CA PRO A 102 -1.37 -5.74 7.49
C PRO A 102 -0.54 -5.24 8.67
N VAL A 103 -0.96 -4.12 9.24
CA VAL A 103 -0.35 -3.49 10.42
C VAL A 103 -1.45 -3.14 11.41
N ARG A 104 -1.25 -3.51 12.67
CA ARG A 104 -2.19 -3.22 13.76
C ARG A 104 -1.92 -1.85 14.36
N LYS A 105 -2.95 -1.26 14.97
CA LYS A 105 -2.82 -0.04 15.77
C LYS A 105 -1.69 -0.18 16.79
N GLY A 106 -0.80 0.80 16.81
CA GLY A 106 0.35 0.90 17.71
C GLY A 106 1.59 0.11 17.26
N GLU A 107 1.51 -0.71 16.21
CA GLU A 107 2.71 -1.32 15.63
C GLU A 107 3.52 -0.29 14.84
N GLU A 108 4.84 -0.43 14.91
CA GLU A 108 5.77 0.32 14.06
C GLU A 108 5.95 -0.44 12.74
N TRP A 109 5.92 0.26 11.61
CA TRP A 109 6.09 -0.33 10.29
C TRP A 109 6.97 0.53 9.39
N ARG A 110 7.62 -0.13 8.43
CA ARG A 110 8.44 0.48 7.39
C ARG A 110 8.42 -0.38 6.14
N VAL A 111 8.62 0.23 4.97
CA VAL A 111 8.96 -0.50 3.76
C VAL A 111 10.31 -0.01 3.24
N ASP A 112 11.23 -0.95 3.10
CA ASP A 112 12.53 -0.74 2.47
C ASP A 112 12.46 -1.13 0.99
N PHE A 113 13.14 -0.33 0.16
CA PHE A 113 13.43 -0.68 -1.22
C PHE A 113 14.94 -0.81 -1.38
N SER A 114 15.39 -1.93 -1.93
CA SER A 114 16.76 -2.09 -2.40
C SER A 114 16.77 -2.44 -3.88
N GLN A 115 17.83 -2.03 -4.54
CA GLN A 115 18.10 -2.30 -5.95
C GLN A 115 19.49 -2.89 -6.06
N ASP A 116 19.61 -4.00 -6.78
CA ASP A 116 20.92 -4.58 -7.06
C ASP A 116 21.64 -3.75 -8.12
N CYS A 117 22.98 -3.77 -8.06
CA CYS A 117 23.83 -2.95 -8.92
C CYS A 117 23.64 -3.27 -10.41
N ASP A 118 23.91 -2.26 -11.23
CA ASP A 118 23.72 -2.23 -12.69
C ASP A 118 23.90 -3.58 -13.38
N LEU A 119 22.80 -4.14 -13.88
CA LEU A 119 22.89 -5.18 -14.89
C LEU A 119 23.46 -4.56 -16.18
N PRO A 120 24.26 -5.31 -16.95
CA PRO A 120 24.91 -4.79 -18.15
C PRO A 120 23.88 -4.35 -19.21
N GLY A 121 23.62 -3.05 -19.29
CA GLY A 121 22.74 -2.46 -20.29
C GLY A 121 22.24 -1.10 -19.82
N GLY A 122 22.22 -0.11 -20.72
CA GLY A 122 21.76 1.23 -20.37
C GLY A 122 20.32 1.21 -19.83
N THR A 123 20.14 1.83 -18.66
CA THR A 123 18.82 2.11 -18.09
C THR A 123 18.15 3.23 -18.89
N SER A 124 16.81 3.22 -18.95
CA SER A 124 16.04 4.30 -19.63
C SER A 124 15.41 5.30 -18.66
N GLY A 125 15.62 5.10 -17.35
CA GLY A 125 15.09 5.91 -16.25
C GLY A 125 15.10 5.10 -14.94
N PRO A 126 14.79 5.73 -13.80
CA PRO A 126 14.64 5.03 -12.53
C PRO A 126 13.39 4.15 -12.51
N ALA A 127 13.39 3.10 -11.69
CA ALA A 127 12.22 2.27 -11.44
C ALA A 127 11.05 3.11 -10.91
N ALA A 128 9.84 2.86 -11.44
CA ALA A 128 8.62 3.46 -10.92
C ALA A 128 8.17 2.68 -9.67
N ARG A 129 7.76 3.39 -8.63
CA ARG A 129 7.38 2.80 -7.35
C ARG A 129 6.42 3.70 -6.60
N SER A 130 5.59 3.11 -5.76
CA SER A 130 4.72 3.83 -4.82
C SER A 130 4.60 3.07 -3.51
N LEU A 131 4.34 3.82 -2.45
CA LEU A 131 4.10 3.33 -1.10
C LEU A 131 2.93 4.12 -0.51
N CYS A 132 1.93 3.42 0.00
CA CYS A 132 0.79 4.04 0.67
C CYS A 132 0.36 3.30 1.93
N TRP A 133 -0.23 4.06 2.85
CA TRP A 133 -0.89 3.56 4.05
C TRP A 133 -2.40 3.71 3.91
N MET A 134 -3.11 2.59 4.09
CA MET A 134 -4.56 2.50 4.03
C MET A 134 -5.10 2.17 5.43
N PRO A 135 -5.47 3.18 6.24
CA PRO A 135 -6.06 2.94 7.54
C PRO A 135 -7.42 2.27 7.41
N VAL A 136 -7.69 1.28 8.24
CA VAL A 136 -8.99 0.62 8.42
C VAL A 136 -9.67 1.22 9.65
N GLY A 137 -10.95 1.57 9.49
CA GLY A 137 -11.75 2.22 10.51
C GLY A 137 -11.80 3.74 10.38
N ASN A 138 -12.86 4.33 10.93
CA ASN A 138 -13.10 5.77 10.89
C ASN A 138 -12.26 6.46 11.98
N PRO A 139 -11.37 7.43 11.66
CA PRO A 139 -10.59 8.15 12.68
C PRO A 139 -11.46 8.99 13.64
N ALA A 140 -12.77 9.08 13.41
CA ALA A 140 -13.72 9.75 14.29
C ALA A 140 -14.16 8.92 15.52
N ASP A 141 -13.83 7.62 15.59
CA ASP A 141 -14.28 6.72 16.66
C ASP A 141 -13.21 6.46 17.75
N SER A 142 -12.13 7.25 17.78
CA SER A 142 -11.04 7.15 18.77
C SER A 142 -11.01 8.29 19.77
#